data_AF-A0A4Y8I1U9-F1
#
_entry.id   AF-A0A4Y8I1U9-F1
#
_cell.length_a   1.000
_cell.length_b   1.000
_cell.length_c   1.000
_cell.angle_alpha   90.00
_cell.angle_beta   90.00
_cell.angle_gamma   90.00
#
_symmetry.space_group_name_H-M   'P 1'
#
loop_
_entity.id
_entity.type
_entity.pdbx_description
1 polymer ?
#
loop_
_entity_poly.entity_id
_entity_poly.type
_entity_poly.pdbx_seq_one_letter_code
_entity_poly.pdbx_strand_id
1 'polypeptide(L)'
;MKLSVRGKSALSAVEGALIIGVFEEDENLPGWVNRFPDKIHSLLQNAVNEDNYKGTFGKTLLLRGSAKSKIRKILLIGLGKRDDWSEEQARRAAGKSRTALKSARIKKAAMTLFGSVADPAIAKAQVEGFMLSGYTFNKYKSENAENNDSIDISSLDILNVFGEKTAPLKRAVKLGRIIADSAILARDLQAEPGSTATPTYLAAQARKIASSSSRIRVKIFDKNKLKKLKMGAFLGVSKGSQEPPKFIILEYRGASPKRKPIAIVGKGITFDSGGISLKPGAAMEEMKYDMSGAAAVLGVFRALSELKLNENIVGLIPATENLPSGTALKPGDIVKTYSGKTIEIINTDAEGRLVLADALAYAVKIYEPSQIIDLATLTGSVVVALSSHASAIISNDSDLTKKLIDAGESSGERLWELPLWDPFRDQIKSDFADMKNIGGKGGGAVTAAALLEKFVGDTPWAHLDIAGTAYLSSSLDYSPIGPTGVGVRLLLEYLS
;
A
#
# COMPACT_ATOMS: atom_id res chain seq x y z
N MET A 1 16.21 10.84 1.23
CA MET A 1 16.13 11.78 2.39
C MET A 1 16.82 11.17 3.62
N LYS A 2 17.61 11.94 4.38
CA LYS A 2 18.17 11.56 5.68
C LYS A 2 17.14 11.82 6.79
N LEU A 3 16.94 10.85 7.68
CA LEU A 3 16.03 10.97 8.83
C LEU A 3 16.83 10.91 10.13
N SER A 4 16.51 11.80 11.07
CA SER A 4 17.08 11.76 12.42
C SER A 4 16.03 12.12 13.48
N VAL A 5 16.29 11.73 14.74
CA VAL A 5 15.45 12.08 15.88
C VAL A 5 16.29 12.81 16.90
N ARG A 6 15.80 13.96 17.36
CA ARG A 6 16.50 14.83 18.31
C ARG A 6 15.62 15.17 19.51
N GLY A 7 16.25 15.38 20.67
CA GLY A 7 15.59 15.85 21.88
C GLY A 7 15.30 17.36 21.84
N LYS A 8 14.55 17.85 22.83
CA LYS A 8 14.13 19.26 22.92
C LYS A 8 15.30 20.26 22.91
N SER A 9 16.47 19.89 23.46
CA SER A 9 17.69 20.70 23.46
C SER A 9 18.23 21.05 22.05
N ALA A 10 17.87 20.26 21.04
CA ALA A 10 18.39 20.42 19.69
C ALA A 10 17.67 21.46 18.82
N LEU A 11 16.71 22.21 19.38
CA LEU A 11 15.99 23.25 18.66
C LEU A 11 16.94 24.31 18.06
N SER A 12 18.01 24.66 18.78
CA SER A 12 19.03 25.61 18.32
C SER A 12 19.84 25.10 17.12
N ALA A 13 19.82 23.80 16.87
CA ALA A 13 20.52 23.15 15.77
C ALA A 13 19.66 22.95 14.50
N VAL A 14 18.38 23.36 14.52
CA VAL A 14 17.47 23.24 13.38
C VAL A 14 17.93 24.13 12.21
N GLU A 15 17.94 23.57 11.01
CA GLU A 15 18.31 24.25 9.77
C GLU A 15 17.20 24.17 8.73
N GLY A 16 16.98 25.25 7.98
CA GLY A 16 16.02 25.29 6.88
C GLY A 16 14.61 25.66 7.35
N ALA A 17 13.67 24.71 7.35
CA ALA A 17 12.31 24.92 7.83
C ALA A 17 12.05 24.23 9.18
N LEU A 18 11.27 24.86 10.04
CA LEU A 18 10.71 24.25 11.24
C LEU A 18 9.19 24.06 11.08
N ILE A 19 8.69 22.85 11.28
CA ILE A 19 7.26 22.51 11.20
C ILE A 19 6.70 22.35 12.62
N ILE A 20 5.66 23.12 12.94
CA ILE A 20 5.00 23.17 14.24
C ILE A 20 3.55 22.77 14.05
N GLY A 21 3.13 21.70 14.74
CA GLY A 21 1.72 21.33 14.82
C GLY A 21 0.99 22.17 15.88
N VAL A 22 -0.22 22.62 15.57
CA VAL A 22 -1.06 23.45 16.45
C VAL A 22 -2.46 22.87 16.52
N PHE A 23 -2.95 22.54 17.72
CA PHE A 23 -4.35 22.15 17.96
C PHE A 23 -5.25 23.38 18.12
N GLU A 24 -6.56 23.20 17.93
CA GLU A 24 -7.54 24.27 18.17
C GLU A 24 -7.55 24.72 19.64
N GLU A 25 -7.29 23.78 20.55
CA GLU A 25 -7.27 23.99 22.00
C GLU A 25 -5.95 24.59 22.52
N ASP A 26 -4.96 24.85 21.65
CA ASP A 26 -3.71 25.49 22.04
C ASP A 26 -3.84 27.02 22.22
N GLU A 27 -5.05 27.58 22.07
CA GLU A 27 -5.31 29.03 22.17
C GLU A 27 -4.30 29.88 21.38
N ASN A 28 -4.07 29.51 20.11
CA ASN A 28 -3.13 30.06 19.12
C ASN A 28 -1.82 29.27 18.93
N LEU A 29 -1.07 28.97 20.00
CA LEU A 29 0.24 28.33 19.92
C LEU A 29 0.45 27.33 21.06
N PRO A 30 1.03 26.14 20.81
CA PRO A 30 1.30 25.19 21.88
C PRO A 30 2.20 25.80 22.95
N GLY A 31 1.86 25.64 24.24
CA GLY A 31 2.62 26.26 25.34
C GLY A 31 4.12 25.89 25.40
N TRP A 32 4.52 24.79 24.75
CA TRP A 32 5.94 24.44 24.63
C TRP A 32 6.75 25.40 23.74
N VAL A 33 6.09 26.15 22.85
CA VAL A 33 6.71 27.17 21.98
C VAL A 33 7.32 28.30 22.81
N ASN A 34 6.87 28.54 24.05
CA ASN A 34 7.45 29.51 24.98
C ASN A 34 8.95 29.27 25.29
N ARG A 35 9.47 28.07 24.95
CA ARG A 35 10.90 27.73 25.09
C ARG A 35 11.76 28.25 23.94
N PHE A 36 11.14 28.76 22.88
CA PHE A 36 11.85 29.33 21.75
C PHE A 36 12.43 30.69 22.14
N PRO A 37 13.51 31.14 21.48
CA PRO A 37 14.02 32.49 21.68
C PRO A 37 12.91 33.54 21.50
N ASP A 38 12.87 34.57 22.34
CA ASP A 38 11.79 35.58 22.40
C ASP A 38 11.42 36.16 21.03
N LYS A 39 12.42 36.36 20.17
CA LYS A 39 12.21 36.88 18.81
C LYS A 39 11.41 35.93 17.91
N ILE A 40 11.61 34.61 18.04
CA ILE A 40 10.84 33.59 17.31
C ILE A 40 9.45 33.46 17.91
N HIS A 41 9.35 33.46 19.25
CA HIS A 41 8.07 33.41 19.94
C HIS A 41 7.18 34.62 19.56
N SER A 42 7.70 35.84 19.65
CA SER A 42 6.96 37.06 19.27
C SER A 42 6.50 37.05 17.81
N LEU A 43 7.35 36.55 16.90
CA LEU A 43 7.01 36.39 15.49
C LEU A 43 5.82 35.44 15.30
N LEU A 44 5.82 34.30 16.00
CA LEU A 44 4.73 33.33 15.91
C LEU A 44 3.44 33.91 16.49
N GLN A 45 3.52 34.57 17.64
CA GLN A 45 2.34 35.14 18.31
C GLN A 45 1.68 36.23 17.46
N ASN A 46 2.47 37.15 16.90
CA ASN A 46 1.95 38.20 16.03
C ASN A 46 1.29 37.60 14.79
N ALA A 47 1.95 36.65 14.12
CA ALA A 47 1.42 36.03 12.91
C ALA A 47 0.10 35.28 13.17
N VAL A 48 0.00 34.54 14.27
CA VAL A 48 -1.24 33.82 14.60
C VAL A 48 -2.38 34.79 14.91
N ASN A 49 -2.10 35.88 15.63
CA ASN A 49 -3.11 36.90 15.95
C ASN A 49 -3.58 37.66 14.68
N GLU A 50 -2.65 38.09 13.82
CA GLU A 50 -2.95 38.82 12.58
C GLU A 50 -3.75 37.95 11.59
N ASP A 51 -3.37 36.68 11.41
CA ASP A 51 -4.02 35.76 10.47
C ASP A 51 -5.22 35.01 11.08
N ASN A 52 -5.57 35.30 12.34
CA ASN A 52 -6.59 34.59 13.12
C ASN A 52 -6.46 33.06 12.96
N TYR A 53 -5.23 32.56 13.20
CA TYR A 53 -4.88 31.16 12.94
C TYR A 53 -5.32 30.27 14.11
N LYS A 54 -6.35 29.46 13.87
CA LYS A 54 -7.02 28.68 14.92
C LYS A 54 -6.60 27.21 15.03
N GLY A 55 -5.54 26.77 14.34
CA GLY A 55 -5.16 25.35 14.36
C GLY A 55 -6.10 24.39 13.62
N THR A 56 -7.07 24.90 12.85
CA THR A 56 -8.01 24.09 12.04
C THR A 56 -7.28 23.08 11.17
N PHE A 57 -7.76 21.84 11.14
CA PHE A 57 -7.04 20.73 10.54
C PHE A 57 -6.55 21.01 9.11
N GLY A 58 -5.25 20.83 8.89
CA GLY A 58 -4.61 20.97 7.60
C GLY A 58 -4.42 22.39 7.10
N LYS A 59 -4.88 23.42 7.84
CA LYS A 59 -4.59 24.82 7.50
C LYS A 59 -3.11 25.10 7.75
N THR A 60 -2.42 25.59 6.73
CA THR A 60 -0.99 25.92 6.80
C THR A 60 -0.77 27.42 6.89
N LEU A 61 0.19 27.85 7.71
CA LEU A 61 0.71 29.22 7.71
C LEU A 61 2.25 29.19 7.62
N LEU A 62 2.80 29.73 6.53
CA LEU A 62 4.24 29.72 6.26
C LEU A 62 4.87 31.08 6.51
N LEU A 63 5.67 31.16 7.56
CA LEU A 63 6.35 32.37 8.00
C LEU A 63 7.81 32.39 7.57
N ARG A 64 8.35 33.60 7.39
CA ARG A 64 9.79 33.80 7.22
C ARG A 64 10.46 33.76 8.59
N GLY A 65 11.52 32.97 8.71
CA GLY A 65 12.37 32.99 9.91
C GLY A 65 13.20 34.27 10.01
N SER A 66 14.03 34.38 11.06
CA SER A 66 14.89 35.55 11.25
C SER A 66 16.18 35.45 10.42
N ALA A 67 16.65 36.56 9.85
CA ALA A 67 17.90 36.61 9.07
C ALA A 67 19.15 36.12 9.84
N LYS A 68 19.13 36.20 11.18
CA LYS A 68 20.23 35.72 12.05
C LYS A 68 20.04 34.27 12.53
N SER A 69 18.94 33.59 12.15
CA SER A 69 18.62 32.22 12.55
C SER A 69 18.93 31.22 11.44
N LYS A 70 19.32 30.00 11.83
CA LYS A 70 19.42 28.86 10.92
C LYS A 70 18.05 28.38 10.40
N ILE A 71 16.98 28.71 11.13
CA ILE A 71 15.58 28.51 10.73
C ILE A 71 15.19 29.65 9.79
N ARG A 72 15.11 29.35 8.49
CA ARG A 72 14.74 30.30 7.43
C ARG A 72 13.24 30.36 7.18
N LYS A 73 12.51 29.29 7.50
CA LYS A 73 11.05 29.20 7.39
C LYS A 73 10.46 28.55 8.62
N ILE A 74 9.27 28.98 9.04
CA ILE A 74 8.48 28.29 10.06
C ILE A 74 7.12 27.99 9.44
N LEU A 75 6.73 26.72 9.45
CA LEU A 75 5.43 26.27 8.97
C LEU A 75 4.58 25.89 10.17
N LEU A 76 3.46 26.59 10.38
CA LEU A 76 2.40 26.11 11.25
C LEU A 76 1.48 25.20 10.44
N ILE A 77 1.16 24.02 10.98
CA ILE A 77 0.19 23.08 10.44
C ILE A 77 -0.89 22.82 11.48
N GLY A 78 -2.16 23.01 11.07
CA GLY A 78 -3.28 22.84 11.97
C GLY A 78 -3.57 21.36 12.16
N LEU A 79 -3.69 20.93 13.41
CA LEU A 79 -3.93 19.54 13.80
C LEU A 79 -5.42 19.27 14.05
N GLY A 80 -6.27 20.30 14.05
CA GLY A 80 -7.68 20.18 14.39
C GLY A 80 -7.89 20.06 15.89
N LYS A 81 -8.99 19.41 16.28
CA LYS A 81 -9.35 19.16 17.68
C LYS A 81 -8.55 17.98 18.23
N ARG A 82 -8.24 18.02 19.53
CA ARG A 82 -7.54 16.93 20.20
C ARG A 82 -8.35 15.63 20.22
N ASP A 83 -9.67 15.73 20.32
CA ASP A 83 -10.57 14.57 20.35
C ASP A 83 -10.59 13.78 19.04
N ASP A 84 -10.30 14.44 17.91
CA ASP A 84 -10.22 13.81 16.59
C ASP A 84 -8.80 13.29 16.26
N TRP A 85 -7.83 13.50 17.16
CA TRP A 85 -6.42 13.24 16.88
C TRP A 85 -6.10 11.75 16.80
N SER A 86 -5.45 11.35 15.70
CA SER A 86 -5.12 9.95 15.42
C SER A 86 -3.84 9.81 14.61
N GLU A 87 -3.36 8.57 14.44
CA GLU A 87 -2.25 8.26 13.53
C GLU A 87 -2.53 8.76 12.11
N GLU A 88 -3.75 8.60 11.61
CA GLU A 88 -4.13 9.06 10.27
C GLU A 88 -4.12 10.59 10.15
N GLN A 89 -4.64 11.32 11.15
CA GLN A 89 -4.54 12.78 11.17
C GLN A 89 -3.08 13.25 11.17
N ALA A 90 -2.20 12.57 11.91
CA ALA A 90 -0.78 12.85 11.94
C ALA A 90 -0.10 12.62 10.58
N ARG A 91 -0.44 11.52 9.91
CA ARG A 91 0.05 11.18 8.57
C ARG A 91 -0.36 12.25 7.56
N ARG A 92 -1.64 12.63 7.55
CA ARG A 92 -2.20 13.68 6.69
C ARG A 92 -1.57 15.06 6.94
N ALA A 93 -1.44 15.47 8.20
CA ALA A 93 -0.79 16.73 8.56
C ALA A 93 0.68 16.77 8.11
N ALA A 94 1.41 15.67 8.26
CA ALA A 94 2.80 15.57 7.81
C ALA A 94 2.91 15.60 6.27
N GLY A 95 1.99 14.94 5.57
CA GLY A 95 1.88 14.97 4.11
C GLY A 95 1.68 16.40 3.58
N LYS A 96 0.66 17.10 4.09
CA LYS A 96 0.39 18.52 3.78
C LYS A 96 1.59 19.41 4.07
N SER A 97 2.28 19.16 5.19
CA SER A 97 3.47 19.91 5.57
C SER A 97 4.57 19.79 4.53
N ARG A 98 4.87 18.58 4.04
CA ARG A 98 5.87 18.40 2.98
C ARG A 98 5.45 19.08 1.67
N THR A 99 4.18 19.00 1.28
CA THR A 99 3.68 19.66 0.07
C THR A 99 3.90 21.18 0.15
N ALA A 100 3.56 21.80 1.29
CA ALA A 100 3.81 23.22 1.53
C ALA A 100 5.30 23.58 1.46
N LEU A 101 6.17 22.75 2.05
CA LEU A 101 7.62 22.97 2.00
C LEU A 101 8.24 22.78 0.61
N LYS A 102 7.71 21.86 -0.20
CA LYS A 102 8.13 21.63 -1.59
C LYS A 102 7.83 22.87 -2.44
N SER A 103 6.62 23.43 -2.33
CA SER A 103 6.26 24.70 -2.99
C SER A 103 7.16 25.86 -2.58
N ALA A 104 7.66 25.84 -1.33
CA ALA A 104 8.59 26.82 -0.80
C ALA A 104 10.08 26.53 -1.13
N ARG A 105 10.38 25.51 -1.93
CA ARG A 105 11.75 25.12 -2.35
C ARG A 105 12.72 24.89 -1.18
N ILE A 106 12.24 24.19 -0.15
CA ILE A 106 13.03 23.86 1.05
C ILE A 106 13.76 22.52 0.89
N LYS A 107 15.05 22.47 1.24
CA LYS A 107 15.89 21.26 1.21
C LYS A 107 16.07 20.57 2.57
N LYS A 108 16.00 21.32 3.68
CA LYS A 108 16.19 20.80 5.04
C LYS A 108 15.01 21.22 5.90
N ALA A 109 14.46 20.27 6.65
CA ALA A 109 13.36 20.54 7.57
C ALA A 109 13.59 19.86 8.92
N ALA A 110 13.02 20.43 9.97
CA ALA A 110 12.76 19.75 11.21
C ALA A 110 11.26 19.82 11.51
N MET A 111 10.69 18.71 11.95
CA MET A 111 9.29 18.59 12.28
C MET A 111 9.16 18.25 13.76
N THR A 112 8.36 19.02 14.46
CA THR A 112 8.01 18.72 15.84
C THR A 112 7.18 17.43 15.88
N LEU A 113 7.37 16.63 16.92
CA LEU A 113 6.46 15.53 17.20
C LEU A 113 5.08 16.11 17.48
N PHE A 114 4.11 15.78 16.63
CA PHE A 114 2.74 16.27 16.78
C PHE A 114 2.08 15.57 17.99
N GLY A 115 1.14 16.24 18.65
CA GLY A 115 0.47 15.72 19.84
C GLY A 115 0.77 16.51 21.11
N SER A 116 0.39 15.94 22.26
CA SER A 116 0.64 16.48 23.61
C SER A 116 1.75 15.73 24.37
N VAL A 117 2.14 14.55 23.87
CA VAL A 117 3.11 13.65 24.50
C VAL A 117 4.01 13.01 23.46
N ALA A 118 5.12 12.43 23.93
CA ALA A 118 6.05 11.72 23.06
C ALA A 118 5.53 10.33 22.67
N ASP A 119 4.62 10.26 21.69
CA ASP A 119 4.01 9.02 21.21
C ASP A 119 4.79 8.42 20.01
N PRO A 120 5.35 7.21 20.13
CA PRO A 120 5.96 6.48 19.03
C PRO A 120 5.02 6.21 17.84
N ALA A 121 3.72 5.95 18.06
CA ALA A 121 2.77 5.66 16.99
C ALA A 121 2.56 6.88 16.09
N ILE A 122 2.38 8.05 16.70
CA ILE A 122 2.32 9.33 15.98
C ILE A 122 3.62 9.63 15.24
N ALA A 123 4.79 9.37 15.84
CA ALA A 123 6.07 9.56 15.17
C ALA A 123 6.24 8.67 13.93
N LYS A 124 5.79 7.41 14.00
CA LYS A 124 5.73 6.47 12.86
C LYS A 124 4.87 7.06 11.74
N ALA A 125 3.62 7.43 12.05
CA ALA A 125 2.66 7.95 11.08
C ALA A 125 3.09 9.29 10.45
N GLN A 126 3.69 10.20 11.22
CA GLN A 126 4.26 11.45 10.69
C GLN A 126 5.35 11.18 9.66
N VAL A 127 6.26 10.24 9.92
CA VAL A 127 7.32 9.88 8.97
C VAL A 127 6.74 9.27 7.70
N GLU A 128 5.75 8.37 7.84
CA GLU A 128 5.06 7.79 6.69
C GLU A 128 4.43 8.87 5.81
N GLY A 129 3.59 9.72 6.40
CA GLY A 129 2.86 10.74 5.65
C GLY A 129 3.78 11.74 4.97
N PHE A 130 4.84 12.16 5.67
CA PHE A 130 5.86 13.01 5.08
C PHE A 130 6.58 12.30 3.93
N MET A 131 6.97 11.03 4.07
CA MET A 131 7.70 10.32 3.02
C MET A 131 6.85 10.04 1.78
N LEU A 132 5.62 9.55 1.98
CA LEU A 132 4.69 9.18 0.91
C LEU A 132 4.26 10.38 0.06
N SER A 133 4.11 11.56 0.66
CA SER A 133 3.61 12.75 -0.05
C SER A 133 4.60 13.33 -1.06
N GLY A 134 5.90 13.08 -0.89
CA GLY A 134 6.90 13.50 -1.86
C GLY A 134 7.30 12.41 -2.85
N TYR A 135 6.50 11.36 -2.98
CA TYR A 135 6.66 10.40 -4.06
C TYR A 135 6.56 11.11 -5.42
N THR A 136 7.48 10.79 -6.33
CA THR A 136 7.43 11.22 -7.73
C THR A 136 8.02 10.13 -8.60
N PHE A 137 7.33 9.79 -9.69
CA PHE A 137 7.84 8.86 -10.69
C PHE A 137 8.23 9.60 -11.97
N ASN A 138 9.52 9.93 -12.07
CA ASN A 138 10.06 10.77 -13.15
C ASN A 138 10.98 10.00 -14.11
N LYS A 139 11.08 8.67 -13.97
CA LYS A 139 12.02 7.79 -14.70
C LYS A 139 11.99 7.97 -16.22
N TYR A 140 10.83 8.28 -16.79
CA TYR A 140 10.62 8.39 -18.24
C TYR A 140 10.52 9.84 -18.76
N LYS A 141 10.77 10.85 -17.93
CA LYS A 141 10.75 12.26 -18.35
C LYS A 141 12.15 12.72 -18.77
N SER A 142 12.32 13.13 -20.02
CA SER A 142 13.60 13.59 -20.60
C SER A 142 14.12 14.88 -19.96
N GLU A 143 13.25 15.86 -19.70
CA GLU A 143 13.62 17.18 -19.16
C GLU A 143 14.28 17.11 -17.76
N ASN A 144 14.01 16.05 -16.98
CA ASN A 144 14.63 15.85 -15.67
C ASN A 144 16.07 15.32 -15.75
N ALA A 145 16.52 14.84 -16.92
CA ALA A 145 17.91 14.45 -17.13
C ALA A 145 18.82 15.69 -17.29
N GLU A 146 18.26 16.82 -17.74
CA GLU A 146 18.99 18.07 -18.01
C GLU A 146 18.83 19.10 -16.87
N ASN A 147 17.66 19.13 -16.21
CA ASN A 147 17.40 20.01 -15.07
C ASN A 147 17.44 19.24 -13.74
N ASN A 148 18.61 19.23 -13.09
CA ASN A 148 18.84 18.64 -11.76
C ASN A 148 18.19 19.44 -10.60
N ASP A 149 17.16 20.24 -10.93
CA ASP A 149 16.61 21.31 -10.09
C ASP A 149 15.35 20.86 -9.31
N SER A 150 15.13 19.56 -9.19
CA SER A 150 14.14 19.03 -8.26
C SER A 150 14.61 19.33 -6.82
N ILE A 151 14.15 20.46 -6.28
CA ILE A 151 14.37 20.84 -4.90
C ILE A 151 13.46 19.97 -4.02
N ASP A 152 13.91 18.75 -3.73
CA ASP A 152 13.30 17.88 -2.73
C ASP A 152 14.04 17.99 -1.39
N ILE A 153 13.34 17.56 -0.34
CA ILE A 153 13.84 17.60 1.03
C ILE A 153 14.89 16.51 1.20
N SER A 154 16.15 16.93 1.38
CA SER A 154 17.29 16.04 1.55
C SER A 154 17.43 15.53 2.99
N SER A 155 16.92 16.26 3.99
CA SER A 155 16.91 15.81 5.39
C SER A 155 15.69 16.29 6.18
N LEU A 156 15.19 15.40 7.04
CA LEU A 156 14.14 15.67 8.02
C LEU A 156 14.59 15.24 9.43
N ASP A 157 14.53 16.17 10.38
CA ASP A 157 14.74 15.90 11.80
C ASP A 157 13.39 15.86 12.54
N ILE A 158 13.08 14.75 13.22
CA ILE A 158 11.93 14.65 14.12
C ILE A 158 12.35 15.16 15.50
N LEU A 159 11.73 16.24 15.96
CA LEU A 159 12.06 16.90 17.23
C LEU A 159 11.10 16.45 18.33
N ASN A 160 11.63 15.73 19.32
CA ASN A 160 10.91 15.45 20.55
C ASN A 160 10.86 16.71 21.42
N VAL A 161 9.81 17.51 21.24
CA VAL A 161 9.61 18.73 22.03
C VAL A 161 9.22 18.44 23.49
N PHE A 162 8.86 17.21 23.83
CA PHE A 162 8.42 16.83 25.18
C PHE A 162 9.55 16.33 26.09
N GLY A 163 10.72 15.99 25.55
CA GLY A 163 11.84 15.49 26.36
C GLY A 163 13.14 15.20 25.60
N GLU A 164 14.16 14.75 26.33
CA GLU A 164 15.47 14.38 25.76
C GLU A 164 15.54 12.89 25.36
N LYS A 165 14.73 12.04 25.98
CA LYS A 165 14.70 10.60 25.68
C LYS A 165 14.12 10.41 24.27
N THR A 166 14.89 9.79 23.39
CA THR A 166 14.51 9.58 21.97
C THR A 166 14.57 8.13 21.53
N ALA A 167 14.97 7.18 22.38
CA ALA A 167 15.17 5.79 21.97
C ALA A 167 13.89 5.11 21.41
N PRO A 168 12.70 5.22 22.06
CA PRO A 168 11.45 4.69 21.47
C PRO A 168 11.10 5.37 20.14
N LEU A 169 11.24 6.70 20.08
CA LEU A 169 10.97 7.48 18.86
C LEU A 169 11.91 7.12 17.72
N LYS A 170 13.19 6.85 17.99
CA LYS A 170 14.16 6.39 16.98
C LYS A 170 13.75 5.06 16.36
N ARG A 171 13.19 4.14 17.15
CA ARG A 171 12.67 2.86 16.65
C ARG A 171 11.43 3.08 15.79
N ALA A 172 10.48 3.90 16.25
CA ALA A 172 9.27 4.23 15.49
C ALA A 172 9.56 4.98 14.18
N VAL A 173 10.45 5.96 14.19
CA VAL A 173 10.89 6.69 12.98
C VAL A 173 11.58 5.75 12.00
N LYS A 174 12.39 4.80 12.49
CA LYS A 174 12.98 3.75 11.64
C LYS A 174 11.89 2.84 11.05
N LEU A 175 10.90 2.45 11.84
CA LEU A 175 9.78 1.63 11.39
C LEU A 175 8.94 2.36 10.31
N GLY A 176 8.52 3.59 10.57
CA GLY A 176 7.76 4.41 9.61
C GLY A 176 8.54 4.63 8.31
N ARG A 177 9.88 4.77 8.38
CA ARG A 177 10.72 4.80 7.17
C ARG A 177 10.66 3.49 6.40
N ILE A 178 10.83 2.36 7.07
CA ILE A 178 10.77 1.03 6.42
C ILE A 178 9.39 0.86 5.76
N ILE A 179 8.31 1.18 6.46
CA ILE A 179 6.96 1.08 5.92
C ILE A 179 6.79 1.98 4.68
N ALA A 180 7.18 3.25 4.77
CA ALA A 180 7.04 4.21 3.67
C ALA A 180 7.87 3.82 2.43
N ASP A 181 9.14 3.46 2.62
CA ASP A 181 10.02 3.01 1.53
C ASP A 181 9.46 1.74 0.85
N SER A 182 8.73 0.88 1.59
CA SER A 182 8.10 -0.33 1.05
C SER A 182 6.85 -0.03 0.24
N ALA A 183 6.02 0.89 0.73
CA ALA A 183 4.87 1.37 -0.03
C ALA A 183 5.33 2.12 -1.29
N ILE A 184 6.41 2.91 -1.21
CA ILE A 184 7.03 3.57 -2.36
C ILE A 184 7.54 2.55 -3.38
N LEU A 185 8.16 1.45 -2.94
CA LEU A 185 8.53 0.36 -3.86
C LEU A 185 7.30 -0.20 -4.59
N ALA A 186 6.20 -0.46 -3.87
CA ALA A 186 4.97 -0.91 -4.51
C ALA A 186 4.46 0.11 -5.54
N ARG A 187 4.49 1.40 -5.21
CA ARG A 187 4.14 2.49 -6.14
C ARG A 187 5.03 2.49 -7.38
N ASP A 188 6.34 2.30 -7.22
CA ASP A 188 7.27 2.23 -8.34
C ASP A 188 6.92 1.07 -9.27
N LEU A 189 6.67 -0.12 -8.74
CA LEU A 189 6.29 -1.29 -9.54
C LEU A 189 4.98 -1.05 -10.31
N GLN A 190 4.00 -0.40 -9.68
CA GLN A 190 2.74 -0.02 -10.31
C GLN A 190 2.89 1.10 -11.36
N ALA A 191 3.83 2.03 -11.14
CA ALA A 191 4.03 3.19 -12.02
C ALA A 191 4.72 2.82 -13.34
N GLU A 192 5.57 1.80 -13.32
CA GLU A 192 6.23 1.23 -14.50
C GLU A 192 5.18 0.86 -15.58
N PRO A 193 5.46 1.09 -16.87
CA PRO A 193 4.56 0.70 -17.95
C PRO A 193 4.48 -0.83 -18.08
N GLY A 194 3.39 -1.35 -18.64
CA GLY A 194 3.21 -2.79 -18.86
C GLY A 194 4.34 -3.43 -19.69
N SER A 195 4.98 -2.67 -20.58
CA SER A 195 6.15 -3.11 -21.35
C SER A 195 7.42 -3.33 -20.52
N THR A 196 7.49 -2.75 -19.32
CA THR A 196 8.60 -2.92 -18.36
C THR A 196 8.20 -3.83 -17.21
N ALA A 197 7.02 -3.62 -16.62
CA ALA A 197 6.53 -4.31 -15.43
C ALA A 197 5.99 -5.73 -15.71
N THR A 198 6.66 -6.49 -16.60
CA THR A 198 6.22 -7.82 -17.02
C THR A 198 6.30 -8.87 -15.90
N PRO A 199 5.72 -10.08 -16.04
CA PRO A 199 5.87 -11.17 -15.09
C PRO A 199 7.34 -11.54 -14.84
N THR A 200 8.18 -11.51 -15.88
CA THR A 200 9.62 -11.74 -15.73
C THR A 200 10.29 -10.63 -14.92
N TYR A 201 9.89 -9.37 -15.12
CA TYR A 201 10.36 -8.25 -14.31
C TYR A 201 9.97 -8.41 -12.84
N LEU A 202 8.71 -8.73 -12.53
CA LEU A 202 8.28 -8.95 -11.14
C LEU A 202 9.07 -10.09 -10.47
N ALA A 203 9.36 -11.18 -11.20
CA ALA A 203 10.20 -12.25 -10.71
C ALA A 203 11.65 -11.80 -10.42
N ALA A 204 12.19 -10.88 -11.22
CA ALA A 204 13.51 -10.27 -10.98
C ALA A 204 13.50 -9.38 -9.73
N GLN A 205 12.45 -8.58 -9.51
CA GLN A 205 12.29 -7.76 -8.31
C GLN A 205 12.19 -8.63 -7.05
N ALA A 206 11.45 -9.74 -7.11
CA ALA A 206 11.38 -10.71 -6.01
C ALA A 206 12.75 -11.29 -5.66
N ARG A 207 13.60 -11.60 -6.66
CA ARG A 207 14.99 -12.04 -6.43
C ARG A 207 15.84 -10.97 -5.77
N LYS A 208 15.72 -9.71 -6.22
CA LYS A 208 16.43 -8.58 -5.62
C LYS A 208 16.05 -8.41 -4.15
N ILE A 209 14.75 -8.46 -3.82
CA ILE A 209 14.27 -8.40 -2.44
C ILE A 209 14.86 -9.55 -1.62
N ALA A 210 14.77 -10.79 -2.09
CA ALA A 210 15.30 -11.95 -1.38
C ALA A 210 16.82 -11.86 -1.14
N SER A 211 17.60 -11.32 -2.08
CA SER A 211 19.05 -11.14 -1.91
C SER A 211 19.44 -10.17 -0.79
N SER A 212 18.51 -9.31 -0.34
CA SER A 212 18.76 -8.35 0.74
C SER A 212 18.62 -8.95 2.16
N SER A 213 18.14 -10.20 2.29
CA SER A 213 17.97 -10.84 3.60
C SER A 213 18.10 -12.36 3.55
N SER A 214 18.92 -12.91 4.45
CA SER A 214 19.05 -14.36 4.61
C SER A 214 17.80 -15.06 5.14
N ARG A 215 16.81 -14.29 5.63
CA ARG A 215 15.52 -14.82 6.11
C ARG A 215 14.50 -15.01 5.00
N ILE A 216 14.76 -14.47 3.80
CA ILE A 216 13.85 -14.54 2.66
C ILE A 216 14.42 -15.49 1.61
N ARG A 217 13.63 -16.50 1.24
CA ARG A 217 13.91 -17.37 0.10
C ARG A 217 12.93 -17.08 -1.01
N VAL A 218 13.38 -17.08 -2.26
CA VAL A 218 12.52 -16.96 -3.44
C VAL A 218 12.54 -18.25 -4.27
N LYS A 219 11.37 -18.68 -4.74
CA LYS A 219 11.20 -19.73 -5.76
C LYS A 219 10.38 -19.14 -6.90
N ILE A 220 10.80 -19.39 -8.14
CA ILE A 220 10.09 -18.94 -9.33
C ILE A 220 9.75 -20.18 -10.16
N PHE A 221 8.47 -20.43 -10.40
CA PHE A 221 8.04 -21.47 -11.34
C PHE A 221 7.78 -20.86 -12.71
N ASP A 222 8.31 -21.53 -13.73
CA ASP A 222 8.09 -21.20 -15.13
C ASP A 222 6.89 -21.97 -15.71
N LYS A 223 6.52 -21.62 -16.94
CA LYS A 223 5.42 -22.27 -17.69
C LYS A 223 5.50 -23.81 -17.68
N ASN A 224 6.71 -24.38 -17.75
CA ASN A 224 6.90 -25.83 -17.75
C ASN A 224 6.56 -26.45 -16.40
N LYS A 225 7.02 -25.85 -15.30
CA LYS A 225 6.66 -26.29 -13.94
C LYS A 225 5.16 -26.12 -13.69
N LEU A 226 4.54 -25.03 -14.15
CA LEU A 226 3.10 -24.81 -14.03
C LEU A 226 2.28 -25.88 -14.77
N LYS A 227 2.71 -26.27 -15.98
CA LYS A 227 2.10 -27.39 -16.74
C LYS A 227 2.18 -28.70 -15.97
N LYS A 228 3.34 -29.01 -15.38
CA LYS A 228 3.53 -30.21 -14.55
C LYS A 228 2.65 -30.21 -13.30
N LEU A 229 2.41 -29.03 -12.71
CA LEU A 229 1.52 -28.85 -11.57
C LEU A 229 0.03 -28.82 -11.96
N LYS A 230 -0.30 -28.82 -13.26
CA LYS A 230 -1.69 -28.75 -13.77
C LYS A 230 -2.46 -27.52 -13.26
N MET A 231 -1.79 -26.38 -13.15
CA MET A 231 -2.41 -25.08 -12.83
C MET A 231 -3.15 -24.53 -14.06
N GLY A 232 -4.24 -25.18 -14.46
CA GLY A 232 -4.90 -24.94 -15.74
C GLY A 232 -5.65 -23.62 -15.82
N ALA A 233 -6.12 -23.07 -14.70
CA ALA A 233 -6.78 -21.77 -14.67
C ALA A 233 -5.76 -20.65 -14.91
N PHE A 234 -4.65 -20.67 -14.17
CA PHE A 234 -3.55 -19.72 -14.36
C PHE A 234 -2.93 -19.84 -15.75
N LEU A 235 -2.63 -21.07 -16.20
CA LEU A 235 -2.11 -21.30 -17.54
C LEU A 235 -3.09 -20.85 -18.63
N GLY A 236 -4.40 -21.00 -18.41
CA GLY A 236 -5.46 -20.56 -19.32
C GLY A 236 -5.36 -19.07 -19.62
N VAL A 237 -5.31 -18.23 -18.58
CA VAL A 237 -5.14 -16.77 -18.70
C VAL A 237 -3.87 -16.43 -19.48
N SER A 238 -2.75 -17.08 -19.15
CA SER A 238 -1.45 -16.77 -19.76
C SER A 238 -1.32 -17.08 -21.26
N LYS A 239 -2.26 -17.84 -21.85
CA LYS A 239 -2.13 -18.29 -23.25
C LYS A 239 -2.19 -17.14 -24.26
N GLY A 240 -2.75 -16.01 -23.87
CA GLY A 240 -2.87 -14.82 -24.70
C GLY A 240 -1.53 -14.15 -25.01
N SER A 241 -0.59 -14.19 -24.06
CA SER A 241 0.66 -13.44 -24.14
C SER A 241 1.84 -14.28 -24.63
N GLN A 242 2.79 -13.58 -25.28
CA GLN A 242 4.12 -14.12 -25.59
C GLN A 242 5.06 -14.06 -24.38
N GLU A 243 4.83 -13.12 -23.46
CA GLU A 243 5.59 -12.99 -22.23
C GLU A 243 5.27 -14.18 -21.30
N PRO A 244 6.28 -14.95 -20.85
CA PRO A 244 6.02 -16.18 -20.12
C PRO A 244 5.49 -15.91 -18.70
N PRO A 245 4.46 -16.65 -18.24
CA PRO A 245 3.95 -16.52 -16.87
C PRO A 245 5.02 -16.92 -15.85
N LYS A 246 4.97 -16.29 -14.67
CA LYS A 246 5.82 -16.58 -13.52
C LYS A 246 4.97 -16.78 -12.28
N PHE A 247 5.11 -17.92 -11.62
CA PHE A 247 4.58 -18.09 -10.27
C PHE A 247 5.70 -17.82 -9.27
N ILE A 248 5.62 -16.68 -8.61
CA ILE A 248 6.64 -16.18 -7.70
C ILE A 248 6.23 -16.56 -6.29
N ILE A 249 7.13 -17.19 -5.55
CA ILE A 249 6.93 -17.55 -4.15
C ILE A 249 8.07 -16.96 -3.33
N LEU A 250 7.73 -16.20 -2.30
CA LEU A 250 8.65 -15.64 -1.32
C LEU A 250 8.37 -16.27 0.05
N GLU A 251 9.38 -16.82 0.70
CA GLU A 251 9.27 -17.46 2.02
C GLU A 251 10.09 -16.65 3.03
N TYR A 252 9.43 -16.03 4.00
CA TYR A 252 10.07 -15.37 5.14
C TYR A 252 10.08 -16.30 6.35
N ARG A 253 11.28 -16.49 6.92
CA ARG A 253 11.53 -17.38 8.07
C ARG A 253 11.84 -16.54 9.31
N GLY A 254 10.78 -16.04 9.95
CA GLY A 254 10.86 -15.29 11.20
C GLY A 254 10.75 -16.16 12.45
N ALA A 255 10.08 -17.31 12.35
CA ALA A 255 9.77 -18.20 13.48
C ALA A 255 10.28 -19.64 13.27
N SER A 256 9.97 -20.52 14.23
CA SER A 256 10.24 -21.96 14.12
C SER A 256 9.63 -22.55 12.84
N PRO A 257 10.32 -23.46 12.11
CA PRO A 257 9.76 -24.14 10.94
C PRO A 257 8.46 -24.93 11.21
N LYS A 258 8.17 -25.27 12.46
CA LYS A 258 6.91 -25.94 12.86
C LYS A 258 5.71 -24.99 12.92
N ARG A 259 5.95 -23.68 13.01
CA ARG A 259 4.88 -22.68 13.05
C ARG A 259 4.32 -22.52 11.63
N LYS A 260 3.02 -22.81 11.47
CA LYS A 260 2.31 -22.62 10.20
C LYS A 260 2.46 -21.17 9.73
N PRO A 261 2.74 -20.94 8.43
CA PRO A 261 2.93 -19.58 7.92
C PRO A 261 1.60 -18.85 7.74
N ILE A 262 1.66 -17.52 7.73
CA ILE A 262 0.61 -16.67 7.16
C ILE A 262 0.85 -16.60 5.65
N ALA A 263 -0.15 -16.92 4.83
CA ALA A 263 -0.05 -16.79 3.39
C ALA A 263 -0.61 -15.44 2.92
N ILE A 264 0.15 -14.73 2.10
CA ILE A 264 -0.28 -13.48 1.46
C ILE A 264 -0.23 -13.68 -0.06
N VAL A 265 -1.37 -13.55 -0.74
CA VAL A 265 -1.48 -13.82 -2.17
C VAL A 265 -1.83 -12.55 -2.94
N GLY A 266 -1.02 -12.16 -3.92
CA GLY A 266 -1.21 -10.91 -4.66
C GLY A 266 -1.53 -11.17 -6.13
N LYS A 267 -2.66 -10.64 -6.64
CA LYS A 267 -2.97 -10.66 -8.08
C LYS A 267 -1.82 -10.00 -8.87
N GLY A 268 -1.30 -10.71 -9.87
CA GLY A 268 -0.13 -10.30 -10.65
C GLY A 268 -0.41 -10.15 -12.15
N ILE A 269 -1.55 -9.58 -12.55
CA ILE A 269 -1.83 -9.34 -13.97
C ILE A 269 -1.10 -8.06 -14.40
N THR A 270 0.00 -8.20 -15.12
CA THR A 270 0.90 -7.06 -15.41
C THR A 270 0.36 -6.12 -16.49
N PHE A 271 -0.57 -6.63 -17.29
CA PHE A 271 -1.45 -5.83 -18.13
C PHE A 271 -2.72 -6.62 -18.41
N ASP A 272 -3.88 -5.96 -18.24
CA ASP A 272 -5.19 -6.56 -18.47
C ASP A 272 -5.95 -5.85 -19.59
N SER A 273 -5.99 -6.47 -20.76
CA SER A 273 -6.84 -6.01 -21.86
C SER A 273 -8.26 -6.58 -21.80
N GLY A 274 -8.52 -7.53 -20.90
CA GLY A 274 -9.70 -8.40 -20.87
C GLY A 274 -9.63 -9.64 -21.76
N GLY A 275 -8.57 -9.79 -22.55
CA GLY A 275 -8.42 -10.94 -23.44
C GLY A 275 -9.41 -10.88 -24.61
N ILE A 276 -10.10 -11.99 -24.92
CA ILE A 276 -11.12 -12.02 -25.98
C ILE A 276 -12.34 -11.16 -25.62
N SER A 277 -12.67 -11.07 -24.34
CA SER A 277 -13.67 -10.17 -23.78
C SER A 277 -13.07 -8.77 -23.61
N LEU A 278 -12.65 -8.18 -24.72
CA LEU A 278 -11.79 -6.99 -24.76
C LEU A 278 -12.46 -5.80 -24.04
N LYS A 279 -11.69 -5.15 -23.17
CA LYS A 279 -12.10 -3.89 -22.51
C LYS A 279 -12.24 -2.76 -23.56
N PRO A 280 -13.08 -1.74 -23.28
CA PRO A 280 -13.06 -0.50 -24.04
C PRO A 280 -11.67 0.17 -24.02
N GLY A 281 -11.36 0.96 -25.05
CA GLY A 281 -10.05 1.63 -25.15
C GLY A 281 -9.82 2.73 -24.11
N ALA A 282 -10.88 3.39 -23.63
CA ALA A 282 -10.77 4.45 -22.64
C ALA A 282 -10.28 3.88 -21.29
N ALA A 283 -9.26 4.52 -20.70
CA ALA A 283 -8.61 4.13 -19.44
C ALA A 283 -7.92 2.75 -19.46
N MET A 284 -7.77 2.10 -20.61
CA MET A 284 -7.08 0.80 -20.70
C MET A 284 -5.60 0.92 -20.30
N GLU A 285 -4.99 2.09 -20.44
CA GLU A 285 -3.62 2.37 -19.97
C GLU A 285 -3.46 2.23 -18.44
N GLU A 286 -4.55 2.37 -17.68
CA GLU A 286 -4.56 2.15 -16.23
C GLU A 286 -4.48 0.67 -15.86
N MET A 287 -4.74 -0.25 -16.80
CA MET A 287 -4.68 -1.70 -16.55
C MET A 287 -3.25 -2.23 -16.33
N LYS A 288 -2.24 -1.37 -16.44
CA LYS A 288 -0.90 -1.65 -15.88
C LYS A 288 -0.93 -1.77 -14.34
N TYR A 289 -1.93 -1.19 -13.69
CA TYR A 289 -2.13 -1.29 -12.24
C TYR A 289 -2.73 -2.63 -11.82
N ASP A 290 -3.05 -3.53 -12.74
CA ASP A 290 -3.74 -4.78 -12.43
C ASP A 290 -2.86 -5.86 -11.73
N MET A 291 -1.62 -5.46 -11.41
CA MET A 291 -0.64 -6.16 -10.60
C MET A 291 -0.44 -5.54 -9.21
N SER A 292 -1.33 -4.64 -8.78
CA SER A 292 -1.19 -3.92 -7.50
C SER A 292 -1.17 -4.84 -6.29
N GLY A 293 -1.89 -5.96 -6.33
CA GLY A 293 -1.82 -7.00 -5.29
C GLY A 293 -0.41 -7.61 -5.20
N ALA A 294 0.20 -7.93 -6.35
CA ALA A 294 1.58 -8.41 -6.40
C ALA A 294 2.58 -7.35 -5.92
N ALA A 295 2.37 -6.07 -6.27
CA ALA A 295 3.19 -4.96 -5.80
C ALA A 295 3.15 -4.85 -4.27
N ALA A 296 1.97 -5.00 -3.67
CA ALA A 296 1.79 -4.99 -2.23
C ALA A 296 2.54 -6.15 -1.54
N VAL A 297 2.43 -7.38 -2.07
CA VAL A 297 3.19 -8.53 -1.56
C VAL A 297 4.70 -8.28 -1.63
N LEU A 298 5.21 -7.75 -2.75
CA LEU A 298 6.63 -7.42 -2.88
C LEU A 298 7.06 -6.30 -1.90
N GLY A 299 6.23 -5.29 -1.70
CA GLY A 299 6.44 -4.22 -0.70
C GLY A 299 6.52 -4.75 0.73
N VAL A 300 5.60 -5.65 1.11
CA VAL A 300 5.62 -6.34 2.41
C VAL A 300 6.93 -7.13 2.57
N PHE A 301 7.32 -7.92 1.58
CA PHE A 301 8.57 -8.70 1.65
C PHE A 301 9.82 -7.83 1.68
N ARG A 302 9.81 -6.66 1.05
CA ARG A 302 10.89 -5.68 1.22
C ARG A 302 10.94 -5.17 2.65
N ALA A 303 9.81 -4.89 3.31
CA ALA A 303 9.83 -4.51 4.72
C ALA A 303 10.36 -5.65 5.60
N LEU A 304 9.90 -6.89 5.36
CA LEU A 304 10.36 -8.09 6.06
C LEU A 304 11.85 -8.37 5.90
N SER A 305 12.51 -7.85 4.86
CA SER A 305 13.96 -8.01 4.70
C SER A 305 14.73 -7.23 5.77
N GLU A 306 14.15 -6.14 6.27
CA GLU A 306 14.71 -5.27 7.32
C GLU A 306 14.07 -5.51 8.70
N LEU A 307 12.80 -5.94 8.72
CA LEU A 307 12.05 -6.25 9.93
C LEU A 307 12.35 -7.68 10.43
N LYS A 308 12.36 -7.83 11.74
CA LYS A 308 12.62 -9.11 12.42
C LYS A 308 11.35 -9.60 13.11
N LEU A 309 10.27 -9.73 12.35
CA LEU A 309 8.99 -10.24 12.85
C LEU A 309 9.14 -11.70 13.26
N ASN A 310 8.46 -12.10 14.34
CA ASN A 310 8.49 -13.45 14.88
C ASN A 310 7.41 -14.34 14.24
N GLU A 311 7.29 -14.27 12.92
CA GLU A 311 6.27 -14.99 12.13
C GLU A 311 6.88 -15.68 10.91
N ASN A 312 6.27 -16.78 10.48
CA ASN A 312 6.56 -17.33 9.16
C ASN A 312 5.54 -16.76 8.18
N ILE A 313 6.01 -16.24 7.05
CA ILE A 313 5.14 -15.61 6.04
C ILE A 313 5.50 -16.17 4.68
N VAL A 314 4.49 -16.53 3.87
CA VAL A 314 4.68 -16.93 2.48
C VAL A 314 3.90 -16.00 1.56
N GLY A 315 4.61 -15.36 0.64
CA GLY A 315 4.04 -14.52 -0.41
C GLY A 315 3.89 -15.32 -1.70
N LEU A 316 2.72 -15.34 -2.32
CA LEU A 316 2.48 -15.98 -3.60
C LEU A 316 1.95 -14.98 -4.62
N ILE A 317 2.56 -14.94 -5.80
CA ILE A 317 2.17 -14.05 -6.89
C ILE A 317 2.07 -14.88 -8.19
N PRO A 318 0.85 -15.17 -8.68
CA PRO A 318 0.64 -15.74 -9.99
C PRO A 318 0.70 -14.64 -11.07
N ALA A 319 1.91 -14.34 -11.58
CA ALA A 319 2.12 -13.25 -12.52
C ALA A 319 1.97 -13.67 -13.99
N THR A 320 1.14 -12.95 -14.74
CA THR A 320 0.96 -13.11 -16.20
C THR A 320 0.36 -11.86 -16.83
N GLU A 321 0.09 -11.88 -18.13
CA GLU A 321 -0.62 -10.85 -18.88
C GLU A 321 -1.90 -11.46 -19.46
N ASN A 322 -2.96 -10.66 -19.54
CA ASN A 322 -4.21 -11.05 -20.17
C ASN A 322 -4.39 -10.28 -21.48
N LEU A 323 -4.06 -10.92 -22.60
CA LEU A 323 -4.03 -10.32 -23.95
C LEU A 323 -4.89 -11.12 -24.94
N PRO A 324 -5.58 -10.47 -25.90
CA PRO A 324 -6.20 -11.18 -27.01
C PRO A 324 -5.13 -11.75 -27.93
N SER A 325 -5.31 -13.00 -28.36
CA SER A 325 -4.51 -13.63 -29.41
C SER A 325 -5.22 -14.86 -29.95
N GLY A 326 -4.70 -15.43 -31.04
CA GLY A 326 -5.22 -16.70 -31.60
C GLY A 326 -5.08 -17.90 -30.64
N THR A 327 -4.30 -17.78 -29.57
CA THR A 327 -4.12 -18.82 -28.54
C THR A 327 -4.82 -18.50 -27.22
N ALA A 328 -5.46 -17.34 -27.11
CA ALA A 328 -6.08 -16.88 -25.88
C ALA A 328 -7.22 -17.81 -25.40
N LEU A 329 -7.48 -17.72 -24.10
CA LEU A 329 -8.68 -18.29 -23.49
C LEU A 329 -9.93 -17.65 -24.11
N LYS A 330 -11.00 -18.42 -24.32
CA LYS A 330 -12.24 -17.95 -24.93
C LYS A 330 -13.41 -18.06 -23.93
N PRO A 331 -14.41 -17.17 -24.04
CA PRO A 331 -15.72 -17.44 -23.45
C PRO A 331 -16.26 -18.80 -23.91
N GLY A 332 -16.78 -19.59 -22.97
CA GLY A 332 -17.23 -20.98 -23.15
C GLY A 332 -16.15 -22.04 -22.89
N ASP A 333 -14.86 -21.68 -22.79
CA ASP A 333 -13.83 -22.67 -22.42
C ASP A 333 -14.07 -23.17 -20.98
N ILE A 334 -13.76 -24.44 -20.71
CA ILE A 334 -13.72 -25.00 -19.35
C ILE A 334 -12.27 -25.31 -18.99
N VAL A 335 -11.81 -24.76 -17.86
CA VAL A 335 -10.45 -24.99 -17.35
C VAL A 335 -10.48 -25.85 -16.10
N LYS A 336 -9.47 -26.72 -15.94
CA LYS A 336 -9.26 -27.51 -14.72
C LYS A 336 -8.18 -26.86 -13.86
N THR A 337 -8.53 -26.50 -12.63
CA THR A 337 -7.64 -25.87 -11.65
C THR A 337 -6.65 -26.86 -11.04
N TYR A 338 -5.65 -26.35 -10.32
CA TYR A 338 -4.72 -27.08 -9.48
C TYR A 338 -5.43 -27.98 -8.45
N SER A 339 -6.56 -27.50 -7.90
CA SER A 339 -7.38 -28.27 -6.95
C SER A 339 -8.13 -29.44 -7.61
N GLY A 340 -8.17 -29.49 -8.93
CA GLY A 340 -8.95 -30.46 -9.71
C GLY A 340 -10.36 -30.00 -10.06
N LYS A 341 -10.88 -28.94 -9.43
CA LYS A 341 -12.15 -28.30 -9.77
C LYS A 341 -12.12 -27.70 -11.17
N THR A 342 -13.27 -27.62 -11.82
CA THR A 342 -13.47 -27.06 -13.16
C THR A 342 -14.18 -25.71 -13.11
N ILE A 343 -13.74 -24.78 -13.95
CA ILE A 343 -14.34 -23.45 -14.08
C ILE A 343 -14.72 -23.21 -15.54
N GLU A 344 -16.00 -22.95 -15.78
CA GLU A 344 -16.51 -22.44 -17.05
C GLU A 344 -16.21 -20.94 -17.17
N ILE A 345 -15.55 -20.56 -18.25
CA ILE A 345 -15.11 -19.20 -18.50
C ILE A 345 -16.22 -18.47 -19.26
N ILE A 346 -16.97 -17.63 -18.58
CA ILE A 346 -18.02 -16.82 -19.22
C ILE A 346 -17.46 -15.50 -19.74
N ASN A 347 -16.50 -14.92 -19.01
CA ASN A 347 -15.85 -13.67 -19.39
C ASN A 347 -14.35 -13.74 -19.11
N THR A 348 -13.53 -13.49 -20.12
CA THR A 348 -12.05 -13.55 -20.00
C THR A 348 -11.44 -12.33 -19.33
N ASP A 349 -12.23 -11.28 -19.08
CA ASP A 349 -11.93 -10.10 -18.26
C ASP A 349 -12.17 -10.35 -16.76
N ALA A 350 -12.56 -11.57 -16.40
CA ALA A 350 -12.60 -12.07 -15.03
C ALA A 350 -11.46 -13.07 -14.81
N GLU A 351 -10.25 -12.69 -15.21
CA GLU A 351 -9.02 -13.48 -15.20
C GLU A 351 -8.34 -13.52 -13.83
N GLY A 352 -8.38 -12.42 -13.07
CA GLY A 352 -7.67 -12.30 -11.80
C GLY A 352 -8.04 -13.40 -10.81
N ARG A 353 -9.33 -13.72 -10.73
CA ARG A 353 -9.83 -14.80 -9.88
C ARG A 353 -9.41 -16.19 -10.34
N LEU A 354 -9.12 -16.37 -11.63
CA LEU A 354 -8.63 -17.64 -12.19
C LEU A 354 -7.17 -17.88 -11.79
N VAL A 355 -6.33 -16.85 -11.89
CA VAL A 355 -4.91 -16.96 -11.49
C VAL A 355 -4.77 -17.11 -9.98
N LEU A 356 -5.63 -16.43 -9.21
CA LEU A 356 -5.71 -16.55 -7.75
C LEU A 356 -6.22 -17.92 -7.31
N ALA A 357 -7.22 -18.51 -7.96
CA ALA A 357 -7.75 -19.84 -7.61
C ALA A 357 -6.64 -20.91 -7.54
N ASP A 358 -5.76 -20.95 -8.55
CA ASP A 358 -4.62 -21.88 -8.55
C ASP A 358 -3.58 -21.53 -7.47
N ALA A 359 -3.36 -20.24 -7.19
CA ALA A 359 -2.43 -19.78 -6.16
C ALA A 359 -2.91 -20.12 -4.73
N LEU A 360 -4.20 -19.88 -4.46
CA LEU A 360 -4.85 -20.19 -3.18
C LEU A 360 -4.83 -21.70 -2.91
N ALA A 361 -5.26 -22.50 -3.89
CA ALA A 361 -5.24 -23.95 -3.77
C ALA A 361 -3.80 -24.49 -3.57
N TYR A 362 -2.81 -23.90 -4.24
CA TYR A 362 -1.40 -24.23 -4.01
C TYR A 362 -0.93 -23.85 -2.61
N ALA A 363 -1.31 -22.66 -2.11
CA ALA A 363 -0.96 -22.21 -0.77
C ALA A 363 -1.50 -23.19 0.29
N VAL A 364 -2.79 -23.55 0.22
CA VAL A 364 -3.42 -24.53 1.11
C VAL A 364 -2.66 -25.86 1.06
N LYS A 365 -2.44 -26.40 -0.14
CA LYS A 365 -1.90 -27.76 -0.30
C LYS A 365 -0.44 -27.90 0.11
N ILE A 366 0.37 -26.85 -0.08
CA ILE A 366 1.83 -26.92 0.09
C ILE A 366 2.30 -26.31 1.40
N TYR A 367 1.62 -25.27 1.88
CA TYR A 367 2.04 -24.52 3.06
C TYR A 367 1.15 -24.74 4.28
N GLU A 368 -0.06 -25.27 4.10
CA GLU A 368 -1.05 -25.46 5.18
C GLU A 368 -1.10 -24.24 6.13
N PRO A 369 -1.32 -23.03 5.58
CA PRO A 369 -1.12 -21.80 6.33
C PRO A 369 -2.11 -21.69 7.50
N SER A 370 -1.74 -20.93 8.52
CA SER A 370 -2.66 -20.63 9.63
C SER A 370 -3.82 -19.73 9.18
N GLN A 371 -3.56 -18.90 8.17
CA GLN A 371 -4.53 -18.01 7.54
C GLN A 371 -4.02 -17.55 6.17
N ILE A 372 -4.95 -17.15 5.30
CA ILE A 372 -4.67 -16.64 3.96
C ILE A 372 -5.25 -15.24 3.83
N ILE A 373 -4.46 -14.30 3.34
CA ILE A 373 -4.95 -12.97 2.96
C ILE A 373 -4.59 -12.76 1.50
N ASP A 374 -5.58 -12.62 0.63
CA ASP A 374 -5.33 -12.24 -0.76
C ASP A 374 -5.78 -10.82 -1.06
N LEU A 375 -5.08 -10.16 -1.97
CA LEU A 375 -5.29 -8.76 -2.34
C LEU A 375 -5.26 -8.66 -3.85
N ALA A 376 -6.28 -8.04 -4.43
CA ALA A 376 -6.41 -7.94 -5.87
C ALA A 376 -7.19 -6.71 -6.30
N THR A 377 -6.77 -6.09 -7.40
CA THR A 377 -7.58 -5.21 -8.22
C THR A 377 -8.59 -6.09 -8.96
N LEU A 378 -9.64 -6.54 -8.27
CA LEU A 378 -10.42 -7.69 -8.76
C LEU A 378 -11.68 -7.29 -9.50
N THR A 379 -12.40 -6.27 -9.03
CA THR A 379 -13.69 -5.92 -9.63
C THR A 379 -13.92 -4.43 -9.78
N GLY A 380 -14.49 -4.02 -10.92
CA GLY A 380 -15.07 -2.67 -11.05
C GLY A 380 -16.26 -2.45 -10.11
N SER A 381 -16.93 -3.53 -9.66
CA SER A 381 -18.06 -3.44 -8.74
C SER A 381 -17.69 -2.86 -7.38
N VAL A 382 -16.49 -3.13 -6.85
CA VAL A 382 -16.07 -2.50 -5.58
C VAL A 382 -15.85 -1.00 -5.73
N VAL A 383 -15.39 -0.55 -6.90
CA VAL A 383 -15.20 0.88 -7.21
C VAL A 383 -16.56 1.60 -7.20
N VAL A 384 -17.60 0.98 -7.76
CA VAL A 384 -18.97 1.51 -7.70
C VAL A 384 -19.50 1.55 -6.27
N ALA A 385 -19.16 0.56 -5.44
CA ALA A 385 -19.68 0.45 -4.07
C ALA A 385 -18.98 1.38 -3.07
N LEU A 386 -17.64 1.45 -3.10
CA LEU A 386 -16.82 2.11 -2.07
C LEU A 386 -15.95 3.24 -2.60
N SER A 387 -15.96 3.49 -3.92
CA SER A 387 -15.10 4.47 -4.58
C SER A 387 -13.62 4.24 -4.23
N SER A 388 -12.84 5.31 -4.08
CA SER A 388 -11.44 5.27 -3.65
C SER A 388 -11.24 5.49 -2.15
N HIS A 389 -12.32 5.41 -1.35
CA HIS A 389 -12.28 5.75 0.07
C HIS A 389 -11.91 4.57 0.98
N ALA A 390 -12.24 3.35 0.56
CA ALA A 390 -11.94 2.10 1.28
C ALA A 390 -11.85 0.92 0.30
N SER A 391 -11.08 -0.10 0.67
CA SER A 391 -11.11 -1.40 0.00
C SER A 391 -12.20 -2.28 0.60
N ALA A 392 -12.73 -3.24 -0.16
CA ALA A 392 -13.62 -4.24 0.43
C ALA A 392 -12.82 -5.37 1.08
N ILE A 393 -13.32 -5.87 2.21
CA ILE A 393 -12.92 -7.16 2.78
C ILE A 393 -14.09 -8.13 2.70
N ILE A 394 -13.85 -9.33 2.18
CA ILE A 394 -14.81 -10.44 2.16
C ILE A 394 -14.08 -11.66 2.72
N SER A 395 -14.67 -12.34 3.68
CA SER A 395 -13.96 -13.32 4.51
C SER A 395 -14.85 -14.50 4.90
N ASN A 396 -14.23 -15.64 5.22
CA ASN A 396 -14.87 -16.77 5.87
C ASN A 396 -14.61 -16.82 7.40
N ASP A 397 -13.86 -15.86 7.94
CA ASP A 397 -13.44 -15.80 9.34
C ASP A 397 -13.62 -14.38 9.91
N SER A 398 -14.46 -14.24 10.93
CA SER A 398 -14.83 -12.94 11.51
C SER A 398 -13.71 -12.30 12.33
N ASP A 399 -12.88 -13.11 13.00
CA ASP A 399 -11.79 -12.62 13.84
C ASP A 399 -10.66 -12.04 12.98
N LEU A 400 -10.34 -12.71 11.88
CA LEU A 400 -9.44 -12.21 10.85
C LEU A 400 -9.96 -10.91 10.25
N THR A 401 -11.25 -10.85 9.89
CA THR A 401 -11.87 -9.63 9.36
C THR A 401 -11.69 -8.45 10.31
N LYS A 402 -12.05 -8.63 11.59
CA LYS A 402 -11.96 -7.56 12.59
C LYS A 402 -10.53 -7.04 12.73
N LYS A 403 -9.54 -7.94 12.85
CA LYS A 403 -8.12 -7.56 12.99
C LYS A 403 -7.61 -6.78 11.77
N LEU A 404 -8.06 -7.15 10.56
CA LEU A 404 -7.68 -6.45 9.34
C LEU A 404 -8.36 -5.08 9.23
N ILE A 405 -9.62 -4.95 9.66
CA ILE A 405 -10.30 -3.65 9.74
C ILE A 405 -9.57 -2.74 10.73
N ASP A 406 -9.25 -3.23 11.93
CA ASP A 406 -8.51 -2.46 12.94
C ASP A 406 -7.14 -2.01 12.40
N ALA A 407 -6.42 -2.89 11.69
CA ALA A 407 -5.17 -2.55 11.01
C ALA A 407 -5.37 -1.49 9.90
N GLY A 408 -6.50 -1.54 9.19
CA GLY A 408 -6.86 -0.56 8.16
C GLY A 408 -7.10 0.83 8.73
N GLU A 409 -7.76 0.93 9.87
CA GLU A 409 -7.97 2.20 10.58
C GLU A 409 -6.64 2.80 11.06
N SER A 410 -5.77 2.01 11.69
CA SER A 410 -4.46 2.49 12.17
C SER A 410 -3.51 2.89 11.03
N SER A 411 -3.50 2.12 9.93
CA SER A 411 -2.62 2.36 8.79
C SER A 411 -3.13 3.43 7.81
N GLY A 412 -4.40 3.85 7.93
CA GLY A 412 -5.05 4.74 6.97
C GLY A 412 -5.36 4.06 5.62
N GLU A 413 -5.42 2.73 5.60
CA GLU A 413 -5.79 1.89 4.45
C GLU A 413 -7.07 1.12 4.80
N ARG A 414 -8.17 1.88 4.94
CA ARG A 414 -9.45 1.39 5.47
C ARG A 414 -10.04 0.25 4.65
N LEU A 415 -10.65 -0.67 5.37
CA LEU A 415 -11.40 -1.81 4.85
C LEU A 415 -12.87 -1.68 5.24
N TRP A 416 -13.76 -2.14 4.35
CA TRP A 416 -15.18 -2.26 4.65
C TRP A 416 -15.66 -3.68 4.33
N GLU A 417 -16.32 -4.32 5.29
CA GLU A 417 -16.80 -5.69 5.13
C GLU A 417 -18.00 -5.75 4.18
N LEU A 418 -17.90 -6.61 3.17
CA LEU A 418 -19.05 -7.02 2.34
C LEU A 418 -19.43 -8.47 2.69
N PRO A 419 -20.72 -8.81 2.65
CA PRO A 419 -21.18 -10.13 3.07
C PRO A 419 -20.76 -11.23 2.10
N LEU A 420 -20.72 -12.48 2.58
CA LEU A 420 -20.55 -13.69 1.77
C LEU A 420 -21.67 -14.69 2.05
N TRP A 421 -22.89 -14.35 1.63
CA TRP A 421 -24.09 -15.16 1.82
C TRP A 421 -24.31 -16.19 0.71
N ASP A 422 -25.07 -17.24 1.01
CA ASP A 422 -25.32 -18.36 0.10
C ASP A 422 -25.92 -17.98 -1.27
N PRO A 423 -26.82 -16.99 -1.39
CA PRO A 423 -27.31 -16.58 -2.70
C PRO A 423 -26.20 -16.12 -3.67
N PHE A 424 -25.10 -15.56 -3.16
CA PHE A 424 -23.95 -15.20 -4.01
C PHE A 424 -23.12 -16.42 -4.42
N ARG A 425 -23.08 -17.47 -3.61
CA ARG A 425 -22.45 -18.76 -3.95
C ARG A 425 -23.26 -19.49 -5.01
N ASP A 426 -24.59 -19.37 -4.98
CA ASP A 426 -25.47 -19.96 -5.98
C ASP A 426 -25.34 -19.31 -7.36
N GLN A 427 -25.07 -17.99 -7.40
CA GLN A 427 -24.90 -17.25 -8.65
C GLN A 427 -23.74 -17.74 -9.53
N ILE A 428 -22.72 -18.36 -8.94
CA ILE A 428 -21.57 -18.89 -9.67
C ILE A 428 -21.74 -20.36 -10.11
N LYS A 429 -22.90 -20.99 -9.89
CA LYS A 429 -23.15 -22.37 -10.37
C LYS A 429 -23.12 -22.45 -11.90
N SER A 430 -22.51 -23.51 -12.43
CA SER A 430 -22.47 -23.83 -13.87
C SER A 430 -23.30 -25.07 -14.15
N ASP A 431 -23.87 -25.15 -15.35
CA ASP A 431 -24.54 -26.35 -15.86
C ASP A 431 -23.55 -27.35 -16.48
N PHE A 432 -22.32 -26.91 -16.78
CA PHE A 432 -21.32 -27.67 -17.53
C PHE A 432 -20.00 -27.92 -16.77
N ALA A 433 -19.74 -27.16 -15.70
CA ALA A 433 -18.56 -27.25 -14.85
C ALA A 433 -18.94 -27.16 -13.36
N ASP A 434 -17.96 -27.24 -12.45
CA ASP A 434 -18.23 -27.08 -11.02
C ASP A 434 -18.67 -25.64 -10.67
N MET A 435 -18.25 -24.64 -11.46
CA MET A 435 -18.63 -23.23 -11.31
C MET A 435 -18.36 -22.41 -12.58
N LYS A 436 -18.99 -21.24 -12.69
CA LYS A 436 -18.71 -20.19 -13.68
C LYS A 436 -17.78 -19.15 -13.08
N ASN A 437 -16.94 -18.52 -13.90
CA ASN A 437 -16.05 -17.47 -13.40
C ASN A 437 -16.73 -16.12 -13.12
N ILE A 438 -18.02 -15.95 -13.42
CA ILE A 438 -18.80 -14.74 -13.06
C ILE A 438 -20.16 -15.15 -12.48
N GLY A 439 -20.73 -14.29 -11.62
CA GLY A 439 -22.06 -14.48 -11.02
C GLY A 439 -23.20 -13.68 -11.67
N GLY A 440 -22.95 -13.00 -12.80
CA GLY A 440 -23.91 -12.13 -13.48
C GLY A 440 -23.68 -10.63 -13.22
N LYS A 441 -24.74 -9.81 -13.37
CA LYS A 441 -24.62 -8.34 -13.33
C LYS A 441 -24.55 -7.75 -11.92
N GLY A 442 -25.16 -8.39 -10.92
CA GLY A 442 -25.23 -7.89 -9.54
C GLY A 442 -24.19 -8.53 -8.64
N GLY A 443 -23.70 -7.79 -7.63
CA GLY A 443 -22.83 -8.36 -6.59
C GLY A 443 -21.46 -8.83 -7.09
N GLY A 444 -20.90 -8.20 -8.12
CA GLY A 444 -19.66 -8.65 -8.77
C GLY A 444 -18.47 -8.86 -7.81
N ALA A 445 -18.29 -7.97 -6.82
CA ALA A 445 -17.26 -8.09 -5.78
C ALA A 445 -17.45 -9.35 -4.92
N VAL A 446 -18.67 -9.57 -4.44
CA VAL A 446 -19.00 -10.72 -3.58
C VAL A 446 -18.95 -12.04 -4.34
N THR A 447 -19.46 -12.08 -5.58
CA THR A 447 -19.42 -13.30 -6.41
C THR A 447 -18.00 -13.68 -6.84
N ALA A 448 -17.10 -12.69 -7.00
CA ALA A 448 -15.68 -12.94 -7.19
C ALA A 448 -15.06 -13.62 -5.97
N ALA A 449 -15.32 -13.10 -4.77
CA ALA A 449 -14.90 -13.69 -3.52
C ALA A 449 -15.50 -15.10 -3.30
N ALA A 450 -16.78 -15.31 -3.65
CA ALA A 450 -17.43 -16.62 -3.57
C ALA A 450 -16.76 -17.69 -4.45
N LEU A 451 -16.17 -17.30 -5.59
CA LEU A 451 -15.34 -18.20 -6.39
C LEU A 451 -14.02 -18.50 -5.68
N LEU A 452 -13.32 -17.49 -5.17
CA LEU A 452 -12.04 -17.65 -4.48
C LEU A 452 -12.16 -18.54 -3.24
N GLU A 453 -13.25 -18.41 -2.48
CA GLU A 453 -13.57 -19.23 -1.30
C GLU A 453 -13.54 -20.73 -1.62
N LYS A 454 -13.88 -21.14 -2.86
CA LYS A 454 -13.83 -22.56 -3.26
C LYS A 454 -12.42 -23.17 -3.27
N PHE A 455 -11.39 -22.36 -3.12
CA PHE A 455 -9.98 -22.77 -3.23
C PHE A 455 -9.19 -22.64 -1.92
N VAL A 456 -9.83 -22.23 -0.81
CA VAL A 456 -9.17 -22.06 0.50
C VAL A 456 -9.49 -23.16 1.52
N GLY A 457 -10.50 -24.00 1.24
CA GLY A 457 -10.95 -25.05 2.16
C GLY A 457 -11.42 -24.45 3.49
N ASP A 458 -11.05 -25.09 4.60
CA ASP A 458 -11.39 -24.63 5.96
C ASP A 458 -10.36 -23.65 6.54
N THR A 459 -9.44 -23.14 5.72
CA THR A 459 -8.42 -22.19 6.18
C THR A 459 -9.05 -20.83 6.42
N PRO A 460 -8.79 -20.15 7.57
CA PRO A 460 -9.19 -18.76 7.77
C PRO A 460 -8.66 -17.89 6.63
N TRP A 461 -9.56 -17.16 5.98
CA TRP A 461 -9.26 -16.47 4.73
C TRP A 461 -9.99 -15.14 4.62
N ALA A 462 -9.26 -14.12 4.18
CA ALA A 462 -9.80 -12.84 3.80
C ALA A 462 -9.32 -12.44 2.39
N HIS A 463 -10.26 -12.01 1.57
CA HIS A 463 -10.01 -11.37 0.28
C HIS A 463 -10.19 -9.86 0.39
N LEU A 464 -9.17 -9.12 -0.04
CA LEU A 464 -9.16 -7.67 -0.12
C LEU A 464 -9.30 -7.24 -1.59
N ASP A 465 -10.47 -6.71 -1.96
CA ASP A 465 -10.65 -6.08 -3.27
C ASP A 465 -10.18 -4.62 -3.20
N ILE A 466 -9.00 -4.38 -3.76
CA ILE A 466 -8.29 -3.10 -3.73
C ILE A 466 -8.46 -2.30 -5.02
N ALA A 467 -9.36 -2.69 -5.93
CA ALA A 467 -9.51 -2.02 -7.23
C ALA A 467 -9.76 -0.51 -7.11
N GLY A 468 -10.55 -0.08 -6.13
CA GLY A 468 -10.86 1.34 -5.91
C GLY A 468 -9.73 2.17 -5.30
N THR A 469 -8.81 1.53 -4.57
CA THR A 469 -7.78 2.22 -3.75
C THR A 469 -6.36 2.02 -4.26
N ALA A 470 -6.14 1.15 -5.25
CA ALA A 470 -4.83 0.84 -5.81
C ALA A 470 -4.14 2.02 -6.49
N TYR A 471 -4.94 2.94 -7.06
CA TYR A 471 -4.47 4.15 -7.71
C TYR A 471 -5.49 5.28 -7.57
N LEU A 472 -5.04 6.51 -7.74
CA LEU A 472 -5.82 7.72 -7.55
C LEU A 472 -5.86 8.57 -8.81
N SER A 473 -7.05 9.08 -9.13
CA SER A 473 -7.27 10.13 -10.15
C SER A 473 -7.15 11.55 -9.58
N SER A 474 -7.14 11.70 -8.25
CA SER A 474 -6.94 12.97 -7.55
C SER A 474 -6.01 12.79 -6.35
N SER A 475 -5.22 13.81 -6.03
CA SER A 475 -4.27 13.73 -4.91
C SER A 475 -4.97 13.75 -3.56
N LEU A 476 -4.50 12.92 -2.64
CA LEU A 476 -4.79 12.99 -1.20
C LEU A 476 -3.63 13.69 -0.45
N ASP A 477 -3.85 13.95 0.84
CA ASP A 477 -2.94 14.72 1.69
C ASP A 477 -1.49 14.18 1.73
N TYR A 478 -1.31 12.86 1.60
CA TYR A 478 -0.01 12.21 1.52
C TYR A 478 0.16 11.23 0.34
N SER A 479 -0.78 11.23 -0.60
CA SER A 479 -0.72 10.35 -1.77
C SER A 479 -0.96 11.16 -3.05
N PRO A 480 0.06 11.34 -3.91
CA PRO A 480 -0.13 12.02 -5.18
C PRO A 480 -1.01 11.18 -6.13
N ILE A 481 -1.42 11.79 -7.25
CA ILE A 481 -2.12 11.10 -8.35
C ILE A 481 -1.26 9.93 -8.85
N GLY A 482 -1.93 8.83 -9.20
CA GLY A 482 -1.29 7.59 -9.64
C GLY A 482 -1.30 6.53 -8.52
N PRO A 483 -0.30 5.63 -8.49
CA PRO A 483 -0.34 4.46 -7.62
C PRO A 483 -0.23 4.82 -6.14
N THR A 484 -0.95 4.09 -5.30
CA THR A 484 -0.99 4.32 -3.85
C THR A 484 -0.07 3.42 -3.04
N GLY A 485 0.30 2.25 -3.57
CA GLY A 485 0.98 1.19 -2.83
C GLY A 485 0.11 0.54 -1.74
N VAL A 486 -1.23 0.64 -1.87
CA VAL A 486 -2.19 0.12 -0.89
C VAL A 486 -1.96 -1.36 -0.59
N GLY A 487 -2.22 -1.75 0.66
CA GLY A 487 -2.04 -3.10 1.17
C GLY A 487 -0.70 -3.27 1.88
N VAL A 488 0.35 -2.52 1.51
CA VAL A 488 1.65 -2.63 2.18
C VAL A 488 1.57 -2.20 3.65
N ARG A 489 0.97 -1.04 3.93
CA ARG A 489 0.91 -0.51 5.30
C ARG A 489 -0.08 -1.31 6.13
N LEU A 490 -1.25 -1.58 5.56
CA LEU A 490 -2.27 -2.44 6.15
C LEU A 490 -1.71 -3.78 6.62
N LEU A 491 -1.03 -4.52 5.72
CA LEU A 491 -0.51 -5.84 6.04
C LEU A 491 0.64 -5.78 7.03
N LEU A 492 1.50 -4.76 6.97
CA LEU A 492 2.57 -4.61 7.94
C LEU A 492 2.04 -4.25 9.33
N GLU A 493 0.98 -3.44 9.42
CA GLU A 493 0.30 -3.15 10.67
C GLU A 493 -0.37 -4.43 11.23
N TYR A 494 -1.03 -5.22 10.38
CA TYR A 494 -1.62 -6.50 10.77
C TYR A 494 -0.60 -7.54 11.27
N LEU A 495 0.60 -7.55 10.69
CA LEU A 495 1.66 -8.54 11.02
C LEU A 495 2.54 -8.14 12.21
N SER A 496 2.48 -6.87 12.64
CA SER A 496 3.32 -6.33 13.72
C SER A 496 2.67 -6.53 15.08
#